data_AF-A0A939BHI2-F1
#
_entry.id   AF-A0A939BHI2-F1
#
_cell.length_a   1.000
_cell.length_b   1.000
_cell.length_c   1.000
_cell.angle_alpha   90.00
_cell.angle_beta   90.00
_cell.angle_gamma   90.00
#
_symmetry.space_group_name_H-M   'P 1'
#
loop_
_entity.id
_entity.type
_entity.pdbx_description
1 polymer ?
#
loop_
_entity_poly.entity_id
_entity_poly.type
_entity_poly.pdbx_seq_one_letter_code
_entity_poly.pdbx_strand_id
1 'polypeptide(L)'
;MIPDRDFLRCCARKNNLSLPRELEDWLLAHFEDEPYEDFNTASILEDMVCMYCQTYADGRLDVTIPDAVTRLKERCEDLKDLISDLRVDVSYLQGLCDDYERILKEHGLL
;
A
#
# COMPACT_ATOMS: atom_id res chain seq x y z
N MET A 1 -2.21 6.55 9.02
CA MET A 1 -2.89 7.87 9.13
C MET A 1 -3.14 8.37 7.71
N ILE A 2 -4.33 8.89 7.39
CA ILE A 2 -4.66 9.36 6.03
C ILE A 2 -4.26 10.84 5.91
N PRO A 3 -3.42 11.24 4.94
CA PRO A 3 -3.06 12.64 4.73
C PRO A 3 -4.28 13.42 4.25
N ASP A 4 -4.52 14.59 4.85
CA ASP A 4 -5.53 15.50 4.37
C ASP A 4 -4.98 16.45 3.29
N ARG A 5 -5.89 17.24 2.71
CA ARG A 5 -5.55 18.17 1.64
C ARG A 5 -4.54 19.22 2.08
N ASP A 6 -4.63 19.69 3.31
CA ASP A 6 -3.73 20.73 3.83
C ASP A 6 -2.32 20.18 4.04
N PHE A 7 -2.21 18.93 4.48
CA PHE A 7 -0.95 18.20 4.55
C PHE A 7 -0.31 18.07 3.17
N LEU A 8 -1.04 17.57 2.16
CA LEU A 8 -0.52 17.42 0.79
C LEU A 8 -0.02 18.75 0.22
N ARG A 9 -0.80 19.83 0.40
CA ARG A 9 -0.41 21.18 -0.04
C ARG A 9 0.81 21.71 0.69
N CYS A 10 0.89 21.48 2.00
CA CYS A 10 2.03 21.89 2.82
C CYS A 10 3.31 21.18 2.34
N CYS A 11 3.22 19.88 2.08
CA CYS A 11 4.30 19.06 1.52
C CYS A 11 4.72 19.54 0.13
N ALA A 12 3.76 19.75 -0.78
CA ALA A 12 4.03 20.25 -2.13
C ALA A 12 4.74 21.62 -2.10
N ARG A 13 4.23 22.55 -1.28
CA ARG A 13 4.83 23.90 -1.13
C ARG A 13 6.24 23.86 -0.58
N LYS A 14 6.52 23.04 0.43
CA LYS A 14 7.86 22.89 1.01
C LYS A 14 8.89 22.39 0.01
N ASN A 15 8.44 21.67 -1.02
CA ASN A 15 9.30 21.01 -2.00
C ASN A 15 9.20 21.62 -3.41
N ASN A 16 8.61 22.81 -3.53
CA ASN A 16 8.41 23.51 -4.82
C ASN A 16 7.70 22.66 -5.89
N LEU A 17 6.78 21.79 -5.47
CA LEU A 17 5.97 20.98 -6.38
C LEU A 17 4.73 21.74 -6.83
N SER A 18 4.36 21.56 -8.10
CA SER A 18 3.04 21.92 -8.59
C SER A 18 2.11 20.72 -8.40
N LEU A 19 1.02 20.91 -7.65
CA LEU A 19 0.02 19.88 -7.43
C LEU A 19 -1.31 20.31 -8.07
N PRO A 20 -1.55 19.94 -9.34
CA PRO A 20 -2.84 20.18 -9.98
C PRO A 20 -3.98 19.54 -9.18
N ARG A 21 -5.18 20.12 -9.30
CA ARG A 21 -6.32 19.68 -8.49
C ARG A 21 -6.73 18.23 -8.74
N GLU A 22 -6.62 17.76 -9.97
CA GLU A 22 -6.89 16.35 -10.32
C GLU A 22 -5.89 15.38 -9.67
N LEU A 23 -4.59 15.72 -9.68
CA LEU A 23 -3.57 14.94 -8.99
C LEU A 23 -3.77 14.97 -7.47
N GLU A 24 -4.15 16.12 -6.91
CA GLU A 24 -4.49 16.27 -5.50
C GLU A 24 -5.69 15.39 -5.09
N ASP A 25 -6.76 15.42 -5.88
CA ASP A 25 -7.97 14.61 -5.61
C ASP A 25 -7.66 13.12 -5.75
N TRP A 26 -6.84 12.73 -6.73
CA TRP A 26 -6.40 11.35 -6.91
C TRP A 26 -5.53 10.86 -5.76
N LEU A 27 -4.55 11.66 -5.29
CA LEU A 27 -3.70 11.30 -4.16
C LEU A 27 -4.51 11.08 -2.87
N LEU A 28 -5.53 11.90 -2.64
CA LEU A 28 -6.41 11.72 -1.48
C LEU A 28 -7.18 10.39 -1.56
N ALA A 29 -7.70 10.03 -2.73
CA ALA A 29 -8.37 8.75 -2.93
C ALA A 29 -7.40 7.56 -2.80
N HIS A 30 -6.20 7.69 -3.38
CA HIS A 30 -5.17 6.66 -3.32
C HIS A 30 -4.73 6.38 -1.89
N PHE A 31 -4.43 7.40 -1.07
CA PHE A 31 -4.02 7.21 0.32
C PHE A 31 -5.15 6.82 1.28
N GLU A 32 -6.42 6.97 0.86
CA GLU A 32 -7.56 6.37 1.55
C GLU A 32 -7.63 4.86 1.28
N ASP A 33 -7.25 4.43 0.08
CA ASP A 33 -7.21 3.02 -0.29
C ASP A 33 -5.98 2.29 0.27
N GLU A 34 -4.83 2.96 0.24
CA GLU A 34 -3.53 2.44 0.67
C GLU A 34 -2.91 3.40 1.71
N PRO A 35 -3.38 3.35 2.97
CA PRO A 35 -2.80 4.17 4.02
C PRO A 35 -1.41 3.67 4.42
N TYR A 36 -0.47 4.59 4.65
CA TYR A 36 0.83 4.23 5.20
C TYR A 36 0.70 3.59 6.60
N GLU A 37 1.38 2.46 6.77
CA GLU A 37 1.52 1.78 8.08
C GLU A 37 2.31 2.65 9.06
N ASP A 38 3.48 3.17 8.63
CA ASP A 38 4.31 4.09 9.40
C ASP A 38 4.43 5.45 8.71
N PHE A 39 3.69 6.43 9.23
CA PHE A 39 3.66 7.79 8.69
C PHE A 39 4.92 8.56 9.10
N ASN A 40 6.07 8.23 8.53
CA ASN A 40 7.19 9.14 8.54
C ASN A 40 7.03 10.12 7.36
N THR A 41 7.17 11.42 7.62
CA THR A 41 6.99 12.46 6.60
C THR A 41 7.97 12.30 5.43
N ALA A 42 9.11 11.63 5.61
CA ALA A 42 10.09 11.44 4.55
C ALA A 42 9.61 10.44 3.48
N SER A 43 8.97 9.34 3.86
CA SER A 43 8.43 8.34 2.92
C SER A 43 7.31 8.92 2.05
N ILE A 44 6.42 9.72 2.64
CA ILE A 44 5.35 10.37 1.88
C ILE A 44 5.91 11.41 0.92
N LEU A 45 6.96 12.11 1.34
CA LEU A 45 7.64 13.07 0.48
C LEU A 45 8.33 12.37 -0.68
N GLU A 46 9.01 11.25 -0.43
CA GLU A 46 9.63 10.44 -1.48
C GLU A 46 8.59 9.95 -2.49
N ASP A 47 7.47 9.40 -2.04
CA ASP A 47 6.42 8.92 -2.94
C ASP A 47 5.70 10.06 -3.67
N MET A 48 5.36 11.15 -2.99
CA MET A 48 4.76 12.32 -3.64
C MET A 48 5.69 12.93 -4.70
N VAL A 49 6.98 13.11 -4.39
CA VAL A 49 7.96 13.78 -5.27
C VAL A 49 8.41 12.85 -6.39
N CYS A 50 8.91 11.66 -6.06
CA CYS A 50 9.56 10.75 -6.99
C CYS A 50 8.56 9.91 -7.76
N MET A 51 7.52 9.41 -7.11
CA MET A 51 6.57 8.51 -7.77
C MET A 51 5.46 9.29 -8.45
N TYR A 52 4.63 10.01 -7.71
CA TYR A 52 3.38 10.51 -8.28
C TYR A 52 3.54 11.79 -9.09
N CYS A 53 4.25 12.80 -8.58
CA CYS A 53 4.40 14.07 -9.30
C CYS A 53 5.21 13.92 -10.59
N GLN A 54 6.30 13.15 -10.58
CA GLN A 54 7.12 12.90 -11.78
C GLN A 54 6.35 12.05 -12.80
N THR A 55 5.74 10.94 -12.39
CA THR A 55 4.97 10.07 -13.29
C THR A 55 3.78 10.81 -13.91
N TYR A 56 3.13 11.69 -13.14
CA TYR A 56 2.07 12.56 -13.65
C TYR A 56 2.61 13.59 -14.66
N ALA A 57 3.72 14.26 -14.36
CA ALA A 57 4.34 15.22 -15.28
C ALA A 57 4.79 14.57 -16.59
N ASP A 58 5.21 13.30 -16.54
CA ASP A 58 5.57 12.50 -17.71
C ASP A 58 4.35 11.95 -18.47
N GLY A 59 3.12 12.23 -18.00
CA GLY A 59 1.87 11.77 -18.62
C GLY A 59 1.63 10.26 -18.48
N ARG A 60 2.28 9.62 -17.51
CA ARG A 60 2.22 8.17 -17.27
C ARG A 60 1.31 7.78 -16.12
N LEU A 61 0.81 8.75 -15.36
CA LEU A 61 -0.11 8.50 -14.26
C LEU A 61 -1.55 8.71 -14.74
N ASP A 62 -2.35 7.65 -14.69
CA ASP A 62 -3.80 7.78 -14.83
C ASP A 62 -4.39 8.28 -13.51
N VAL A 63 -4.89 9.52 -13.53
CA VAL A 63 -5.52 10.16 -12.36
C VAL A 63 -7.03 10.01 -12.35
N THR A 64 -7.58 9.11 -13.18
CA THR A 64 -9.00 8.76 -13.14
C THR A 64 -9.33 8.10 -11.80
N ILE A 65 -10.28 8.68 -11.06
CA ILE A 65 -10.77 8.12 -9.81
C ILE A 65 -12.01 7.28 -10.12
N PRO A 66 -11.99 5.94 -9.95
CA PRO A 66 -13.16 5.12 -10.17
C PRO A 66 -14.27 5.45 -9.17
N ASP A 67 -15.51 5.13 -9.52
CA ASP A 67 -16.62 5.30 -8.58
C ASP A 67 -16.48 4.38 -7.35
N ALA A 68 -17.15 4.74 -6.27
CA ALA A 68 -17.02 4.03 -5.00
C ALA A 68 -17.37 2.53 -5.08
N VAL A 69 -18.30 2.13 -5.95
CA VAL A 69 -18.67 0.71 -6.11
C VAL A 69 -17.56 -0.04 -6.83
N THR A 70 -16.97 0.57 -7.86
CA THR A 70 -15.83 -0.01 -8.57
C THR A 70 -14.62 -0.16 -7.66
N ARG A 71 -14.23 0.89 -6.91
CA ARG A 71 -13.15 0.85 -5.92
C ARG A 71 -13.34 -0.26 -4.88
N LEU A 72 -14.56 -0.39 -4.33
CA LEU A 72 -14.86 -1.43 -3.34
C LEU A 72 -14.77 -2.85 -3.92
N LYS A 73 -15.14 -3.03 -5.20
CA LYS A 73 -15.03 -4.34 -5.87
C LYS A 73 -13.57 -4.72 -6.07
N GLU A 74 -12.76 -3.79 -6.55
CA GLU A 74 -11.31 -4.00 -6.75
C GLU A 74 -10.65 -4.39 -5.43
N ARG A 75 -10.88 -3.61 -4.36
CA ARG A 75 -10.35 -3.93 -3.01
C ARG A 75 -10.84 -5.29 -2.49
N CYS A 76 -12.08 -5.69 -2.81
CA CYS A 76 -12.58 -7.01 -2.43
C CYS A 76 -11.84 -8.15 -3.15
N GLU A 77 -11.47 -7.98 -4.42
CA GLU A 77 -10.68 -8.96 -5.15
C GLU A 77 -9.24 -9.01 -4.64
N ASP A 78 -8.60 -7.85 -4.44
CA ASP A 78 -7.24 -7.78 -3.88
C ASP A 78 -7.13 -8.47 -2.52
N LEU A 79 -8.13 -8.28 -1.66
CA LEU A 79 -8.20 -8.95 -0.35
C LEU A 79 -8.40 -10.47 -0.47
N LYS A 80 -9.13 -10.95 -1.48
CA LYS A 80 -9.27 -12.39 -1.70
C LYS A 80 -7.96 -13.01 -2.13
N ASP A 81 -7.24 -12.34 -3.03
CA ASP A 81 -5.93 -12.78 -3.50
C ASP A 81 -4.93 -12.80 -2.35
N LEU A 82 -4.86 -11.74 -1.54
CA LEU A 82 -4.02 -11.69 -0.34
C LEU A 82 -4.35 -12.82 0.65
N ILE A 83 -5.64 -13.09 0.90
CA ILE A 83 -6.05 -14.20 1.76
C ILE A 83 -5.62 -15.54 1.18
N SER A 84 -5.69 -15.71 -0.14
CA SER A 84 -5.25 -16.92 -0.82
C SER A 84 -3.75 -17.14 -0.62
N ASP A 85 -2.94 -16.12 -0.82
CA ASP A 85 -1.49 -16.19 -0.65
C ASP A 85 -1.10 -16.49 0.79
N LEU A 86 -1.70 -15.77 1.76
CA LEU A 86 -1.45 -16.02 3.18
C LEU A 86 -1.84 -17.43 3.62
N ARG A 87 -2.87 -18.04 3.01
CA ARG A 87 -3.22 -19.44 3.29
C ARG A 87 -2.15 -20.41 2.82
N VAL A 88 -1.51 -20.14 1.68
CA VAL A 88 -0.38 -20.94 1.19
C VAL A 88 0.80 -20.83 2.15
N ASP A 89 1.14 -19.60 2.56
CA ASP A 89 2.23 -19.36 3.51
C ASP A 89 2.00 -20.03 4.87
N VAL A 90 0.79 -19.90 5.42
CA VAL A 90 0.42 -20.56 6.68
C VAL A 90 0.52 -22.08 6.56
N SER A 91 0.06 -22.66 5.44
CA SER A 91 0.13 -24.11 5.21
C SER A 91 1.59 -24.58 5.12
N TYR A 92 2.44 -23.80 4.46
CA TYR A 92 3.87 -24.07 4.36
C TYR A 92 4.55 -24.03 5.74
N LEU A 93 4.30 -22.98 6.52
CA LEU A 93 4.85 -22.83 7.87
C LEU A 93 4.37 -23.92 8.82
N GLN A 94 3.10 -24.33 8.73
CA GLN A 94 2.57 -25.47 9.48
C GLN A 94 3.33 -26.76 9.14
N GLY A 95 3.58 -27.04 7.86
CA GLY A 95 4.39 -28.19 7.45
C GLY A 95 5.80 -28.17 8.03
N LEU A 96 6.46 -26.99 8.05
CA LEU A 96 7.78 -26.85 8.68
C LEU A 96 7.73 -27.08 10.20
N CYS A 97 6.71 -26.58 10.88
CA CYS A 97 6.53 -26.82 12.31
C CYS A 97 6.35 -28.32 12.61
N ASP A 98 5.51 -29.00 11.83
CA ASP A 98 5.25 -30.44 11.98
C ASP A 98 6.54 -31.27 11.75
N ASP A 99 7.32 -30.90 10.73
CA ASP A 99 8.59 -31.56 10.42
C ASP A 99 9.62 -31.36 11.55
N TYR A 100 9.74 -30.14 12.08
CA TYR A 100 10.63 -29.88 13.21
C TYR A 100 10.18 -30.58 14.49
N GLU A 101 8.87 -30.60 14.78
CA GLU A 101 8.34 -31.31 15.93
C GLU A 101 8.64 -32.82 15.83
N ARG A 102 8.49 -33.41 14.63
CA ARG A 102 8.88 -34.80 14.39
C ARG A 102 10.36 -35.04 14.68
N ILE A 103 11.25 -34.21 14.13
CA ILE A 103 12.71 -34.35 14.31
C ILE A 103 13.08 -34.27 15.80
N LEU A 104 12.49 -33.31 16.53
CA LEU A 104 12.77 -33.13 17.96
C LEU A 104 12.32 -34.35 18.78
N LYS A 105 11.14 -34.92 18.48
CA LYS A 105 10.66 -36.16 19.10
C LYS A 105 11.57 -37.35 18.82
N GLU A 106 12.02 -37.52 17.57
CA GLU A 106 12.95 -38.60 17.18
C GLU A 106 14.27 -38.58 17.95
N HIS A 107 14.73 -37.38 18.35
CA HIS A 107 15.97 -37.19 19.11
C HIS A 107 15.76 -37.07 20.63
N GLY A 108 14.51 -37.22 21.12
CA GLY A 108 14.19 -37.11 22.55
C GLY A 108 14.42 -35.71 23.13
N LEU A 109 14.30 -34.67 22.30
CA LEU A 109 14.47 -33.26 22.67
C LEU A 109 13.14 -32.57 23.03
N LEU A 110 12.04 -33.31 22.97
CA LEU A 110 10.67 -32.87 23.20
C LEU A 110 9.92 -33.88 24.07
#